data_AF-A0A7W5J4Y0-F1
#
_entry.id   AF-A0A7W5J4Y0-F1
#
_cell.length_a   1.000
_cell.length_b   1.000
_cell.length_c   1.000
_cell.angle_alpha   90.00
_cell.angle_beta   90.00
_cell.angle_gamma   90.00
#
_symmetry.space_group_name_H-M   'P 1'
#
loop_
_entity.id
_entity.type
_entity.pdbx_description
1 polymer ?
#
loop_
_entity_poly.entity_id
_entity_poly.type
_entity_poly.pdbx_seq_one_letter_code
_entity_poly.pdbx_strand_id
1 'polypeptide(L)'
;MASWSVIAYRDFWDVPCMVVARRGEETFLFYSRFDEELDDFIGHYEVWRMPSLAEEDLQCSWEGLELRALERMPDIGLRELPFPFVQRGSGRGDG
;
A
#
# COMPACT_ATOMS: atom_id res chain seq x y z
N MET A 1 11.65 18.85 3.12
CA MET A 1 10.35 18.14 3.15
C MET A 1 10.57 16.82 2.44
N ALA A 2 10.55 15.69 3.14
CA ALA A 2 10.76 14.40 2.49
C ALA A 2 9.53 14.10 1.61
N SER A 3 9.73 14.13 0.29
CA SER A 3 8.70 13.73 -0.67
C SER A 3 8.51 12.22 -0.61
N TRP A 4 7.28 11.78 -0.84
CA TRP A 4 6.98 10.37 -1.00
C TRP A 4 7.33 9.93 -2.42
N SER A 5 7.94 8.76 -2.54
CA SER A 5 8.24 8.10 -3.81
C SER A 5 7.66 6.70 -3.80
N VAL A 6 6.70 6.41 -4.66
CA VAL A 6 6.15 5.06 -4.77
C VAL A 6 7.19 4.16 -5.44
N ILE A 7 7.45 3.00 -4.83
CA ILE A 7 8.37 1.99 -5.35
C ILE A 7 7.61 1.00 -6.20
N ALA A 8 6.53 0.42 -5.66
CA ALA A 8 5.74 -0.58 -6.34
C ALA A 8 4.31 -0.65 -5.80
N TYR A 9 3.41 -1.13 -6.64
CA TYR A 9 2.05 -1.45 -6.30
C TYR A 9 1.81 -2.94 -6.55
N ARG A 10 0.93 -3.55 -5.75
CA ARG A 10 0.55 -4.94 -5.93
C ARG A 10 -0.94 -5.14 -5.67
N ASP A 11 -1.49 -6.14 -6.37
CA ASP A 11 -2.86 -6.63 -6.23
C ASP A 11 -3.89 -5.50 -6.40
N PHE A 12 -4.29 -5.22 -7.64
CA PHE A 12 -5.26 -4.17 -7.94
C PHE A 12 -6.65 -4.73 -8.14
N TRP A 13 -7.56 -4.32 -7.26
CA TRP A 13 -9.00 -4.37 -7.52
C TRP A 13 -9.46 -3.02 -8.08
N ASP A 14 -9.96 -2.13 -7.21
CA ASP A 14 -10.31 -0.74 -7.53
C ASP A 14 -9.16 0.23 -7.20
N VAL A 15 -8.56 0.03 -6.02
CA VAL A 15 -7.34 0.65 -5.52
C VAL A 15 -6.26 -0.43 -5.35
N PRO A 16 -4.96 -0.08 -5.29
CA PRO A 16 -3.93 -1.07 -4.98
C PRO A 16 -4.13 -1.61 -3.55
N CYS A 17 -4.23 -2.93 -3.39
CA CYS A 17 -4.33 -3.57 -2.08
C CYS A 17 -3.02 -3.43 -1.31
N MET A 18 -1.88 -3.45 -2.00
CA MET A 18 -0.58 -3.20 -1.39
C MET A 18 0.21 -2.13 -2.13
N VAL A 19 0.85 -1.24 -1.37
CA VAL A 19 1.76 -0.22 -1.90
C VAL A 19 3.03 -0.22 -1.08
N VAL A 20 4.18 -0.26 -1.74
CA VAL A 20 5.46 0.03 -1.11
C VAL A 20 5.91 1.42 -1.56
N ALA A 21 6.12 2.31 -0.62
CA ALA A 21 6.59 3.67 -0.89
C ALA A 21 7.72 4.06 0.06
N ARG A 22 8.53 5.01 -0.38
CA ARG A 22 9.66 5.54 0.35
C ARG A 22 9.41 6.97 0.76
N ARG A 23 9.86 7.34 1.96
CA ARG A 23 9.94 8.72 2.43
C ARG A 23 11.35 8.97 2.97
N GLY A 24 12.18 9.65 2.19
CA GLY A 24 13.61 9.75 2.52
C GLY A 24 14.30 8.39 2.43
N GLU A 25 14.93 7.94 3.50
CA GLU A 25 15.61 6.64 3.57
C GLU A 25 14.67 5.50 4.00
N GLU A 26 13.52 5.85 4.57
CA GLU A 26 12.57 4.93 5.18
C GLU A 26 11.60 4.34 4.17
N THR A 27 11.33 3.04 4.31
CA THR A 27 10.41 2.29 3.45
C THR A 27 9.14 1.97 4.23
N PHE A 28 8.00 2.11 3.57
CA PHE A 28 6.69 1.87 4.16
C PHE A 28 5.88 0.95 3.26
N LEU A 29 5.18 0.02 3.89
CA LEU A 29 4.17 -0.83 3.28
C LEU A 29 2.80 -0.31 3.71
N PHE A 30 1.95 -0.04 2.73
CA PHE A 30 0.54 0.26 2.90
C PHE A 30 -0.22 -0.98 2.46
N TYR A 31 -0.94 -1.61 3.37
CA TYR A 31 -1.64 -2.87 3.10
C TYR A 31 -3.11 -2.77 3.49
N SER A 32 -3.99 -2.83 2.50
CA SER A 32 -5.41 -3.08 2.67
C SER A 32 -5.62 -4.59 2.53
N ARG A 33 -5.74 -5.27 3.68
CA ARG A 33 -5.94 -6.72 3.71
C ARG A 33 -7.37 -7.10 3.33
N PHE A 34 -7.52 -8.30 2.81
CA PHE A 34 -8.84 -8.91 2.69
C PHE A 34 -9.32 -9.32 4.08
N ASP A 35 -10.57 -8.99 4.42
CA ASP A 35 -11.20 -9.37 5.66
C ASP A 35 -12.25 -10.46 5.36
N GLU A 36 -11.97 -11.68 5.81
CA GLU A 36 -12.82 -12.85 5.54
C GLU A 36 -14.20 -12.74 6.20
N GLU A 37 -14.35 -11.94 7.27
CA GLU A 37 -15.65 -11.73 7.92
C GLU A 37 -16.53 -10.77 7.13
N LEU A 38 -15.91 -9.74 6.53
CA LEU A 38 -16.58 -8.79 5.65
C LEU A 38 -16.77 -9.31 4.22
N ASP A 39 -16.04 -10.36 3.84
CA ASP A 39 -15.90 -10.83 2.45
C ASP A 39 -15.45 -9.69 1.51
N ASP A 40 -14.67 -8.74 2.03
CA ASP A 40 -14.24 -7.53 1.32
C ASP A 40 -12.90 -7.02 1.85
N PHE A 41 -12.31 -6.02 1.19
CA PHE A 41 -11.07 -5.41 1.64
C PHE A 41 -11.35 -4.35 2.70
N ILE A 42 -10.47 -4.25 3.70
CA ILE A 42 -10.62 -3.21 4.72
C ILE A 42 -10.57 -1.80 4.09
N GLY A 43 -11.46 -0.92 4.55
CA GLY A 43 -11.62 0.45 4.05
C GLY A 43 -10.47 1.42 4.40
N HIS A 44 -9.31 0.90 4.79
CA HIS A 44 -8.12 1.65 5.16
C HIS A 44 -6.85 0.87 4.81
N TYR A 45 -5.72 1.56 4.76
CA TYR A 45 -4.40 0.94 4.69
C TYR A 45 -3.84 0.78 6.09
N GLU A 46 -3.46 -0.45 6.42
CA GLU A 46 -2.55 -0.72 7.51
C GLU A 46 -1.14 -0.28 7.08
N VAL A 47 -0.55 0.65 7.83
CA VAL A 47 0.74 1.25 7.47
C VAL A 47 1.85 0.65 8.32
N TRP A 48 2.84 0.07 7.67
CA TRP A 48 3.95 -0.61 8.31
C TRP A 48 5.27 0.01 7.88
N ARG A 49 6.11 0.35 8.85
CA ARG A 49 7.47 0.78 8.58
C ARG A 49 8.33 -0.44 8.34
N MET A 50 8.88 -0.55 7.15
CA MET A 50 9.67 -1.70 6.71
C MET A 50 11.17 -1.46 6.93
N PRO A 51 11.95 -2.51 7.18
CA PRO A 51 13.40 -2.45 6.97
C PRO A 51 13.69 -2.12 5.49
N SER A 52 14.94 -1.76 5.18
CA SER A 52 15.37 -1.56 3.79
C SER A 52 15.08 -2.83 2.97
N LEU A 53 14.09 -2.76 2.08
CA LEU A 53 13.73 -3.84 1.17
C LEU A 53 14.61 -3.77 -0.08
N ALA A 54 15.19 -4.91 -0.48
CA ALA A 54 15.86 -5.01 -1.77
C ALA A 54 14.82 -5.20 -2.88
N GLU A 55 15.21 -4.93 -4.13
CA GLU A 55 14.33 -5.17 -5.29
C GLU A 55 13.88 -6.64 -5.34
N GLU A 56 14.75 -7.57 -4.95
CA GLU A 56 14.49 -9.00 -4.87
C GLU A 56 13.36 -9.35 -3.88
N ASP A 57 13.29 -8.67 -2.72
CA ASP A 57 12.18 -8.82 -1.76
C ASP A 57 10.85 -8.40 -2.39
N LEU A 58 10.88 -7.46 -3.33
CA LEU A 58 9.70 -6.96 -4.01
C LEU A 58 9.28 -7.82 -5.22
N GLN A 59 10.17 -8.69 -5.73
CA GLN A 59 9.85 -9.62 -6.82
C GLN A 59 9.13 -10.89 -6.36
N CYS A 60 9.34 -11.30 -5.11
CA CYS A 60 8.67 -12.46 -4.50
C CYS A 60 7.24 -12.13 -4.03
N SER A 61 6.51 -13.09 -3.46
CA SER A 61 5.20 -12.83 -2.84
C SER A 61 5.33 -11.79 -1.71
N TRP A 62 4.36 -10.88 -1.62
CA TRP A 62 4.29 -9.91 -0.51
C TRP A 62 3.41 -10.41 0.64
N GLU A 63 2.88 -11.62 0.53
CA GLU A 63 2.12 -12.25 1.61
C GLU A 63 3.00 -12.38 2.87
N GLY A 64 2.52 -11.83 3.99
CA GLY A 64 3.27 -11.81 5.26
C GLY A 64 4.42 -10.80 5.29
N LEU A 65 4.54 -9.90 4.31
CA LEU A 65 5.56 -8.86 4.29
C LEU A 65 5.45 -7.94 5.52
N GLU A 66 4.23 -7.67 5.98
CA GLU A 66 3.93 -6.93 7.20
C GLU A 66 4.55 -7.57 8.47
N LEU A 67 4.77 -8.89 8.48
CA LEU A 67 5.41 -9.58 9.61
C LEU A 67 6.90 -9.24 9.75
N ARG A 68 7.51 -8.69 8.69
CA ARG A 68 8.90 -8.20 8.69
C ARG A 68 9.01 -6.73 9.07
N ALA A 69 7.88 -6.06 9.37
CA ALA A 69 7.86 -4.65 9.72
C ALA A 69 8.63 -4.38 11.01
N LEU A 70 9.28 -3.21 11.05
CA LEU A 70 9.92 -2.67 12.24
C LEU A 70 8.89 -2.08 13.21
N GLU A 71 7.83 -1.49 12.68
CA GLU A 71 6.81 -0.79 13.47
C GLU A 71 5.47 -0.71 12.71
N ARG A 72 4.36 -0.79 13.44
CA ARG A 72 3.00 -0.45 12.95
C ARG A 72 2.77 1.04 13.15
N MET A 73 2.55 1.76 12.06
CA MET A 73 2.15 3.15 12.08
C MET A 73 0.63 3.29 12.17
N PRO A 74 0.08 4.49 12.41
CA PRO A 74 -1.35 4.72 12.30
C PRO A 74 -1.88 4.36 10.91
N ASP A 75 -3.08 3.78 10.89
CA ASP A 75 -3.82 3.50 9.65
C ASP A 75 -4.22 4.80 8.96
N ILE A 76 -4.40 4.70 7.64
CA ILE A 76 -4.87 5.82 6.83
C ILE A 76 -6.02 5.35 5.94
N GLY A 77 -7.00 6.21 5.67
CA GLY A 77 -8.07 5.87 4.74
C GLY A 77 -7.54 5.58 3.33
N LEU A 78 -8.27 4.77 2.54
CA LEU A 78 -7.87 4.41 1.17
C LEU A 78 -7.61 5.63 0.26
N ARG A 79 -8.21 6.78 0.57
CA ARG A 79 -8.09 8.03 -0.20
C ARG A 79 -7.16 9.06 0.44
N GLU A 80 -6.52 8.71 1.55
CA GLU A 80 -5.64 9.60 2.32
C GLU A 80 -4.16 9.27 2.10
N LEU A 81 -3.84 8.48 1.07
CA LEU A 81 -2.46 8.20 0.69
C LEU A 81 -1.72 9.52 0.43
N PRO A 82 -0.51 9.69 0.99
CA PRO A 82 0.25 10.93 0.87
C PRO A 82 0.91 11.11 -0.51
N PHE A 83 0.52 10.28 -1.49
CA PHE A 83 0.99 10.28 -2.86
C PHE A 83 -0.17 9.91 -3.81
N PRO A 84 -0.14 10.39 -5.07
CA PRO A 84 -1.16 10.04 -6.04
C PRO A 84 -1.03 8.56 -6.47
N PHE A 85 -2.16 7.91 -6.73
CA PHE A 85 -2.24 6.58 -7.33
C PHE A 85 -3.41 6.52 -8.32
N VAL A 86 -3.37 5.56 -9.23
CA VAL A 86 -4.44 5.37 -10.23
C VAL A 86 -5.49 4.43 -9.66
N GLN A 87 -6.73 4.92 -9.58
CA GLN A 87 -7.91 4.08 -9.32
C GLN A 87 -8.42 3.50 -10.64
N ARG A 88 -8.65 2.18 -10.72
CA ARG A 88 -9.29 1.54 -11.89
C ARG A 88 -10.79 1.84 -11.87
N GLY A 89 -11.16 3.07 -12.23
CA GLY A 89 -12.56 3.47 -12.20
C GLY A 89 -12.88 4.92 -12.60
N SER A 90 -11.90 5.78 -12.86
CA SER A 90 -12.17 7.11 -13.46
C SER A 90 -12.26 7.03 -14.99
N GLY A 91 -13.05 6.08 -15.49
CA GLY A 91 -13.66 6.18 -16.81
C GLY A 91 -14.83 7.15 -16.68
N ARG A 92 -14.58 8.40 -17.04
CA ARG A 92 -15.58 9.46 -17.17
C ARG A 92 -16.78 8.93 -17.99
N GLY A 93 -17.87 8.58 -17.32
CA GLY A 93 -19.18 8.44 -17.95
C GLY A 93 -19.69 9.84 -18.28
N ASP A 94 -19.30 10.35 -19.44
CA ASP A 94 -19.98 11.47 -20.09
C ASP A 94 -20.99 10.84 -21.05
N GLY A 95 -22.27 10.95 -20.71
CA GLY A 95 -23.42 10.48 -21.49
C GLY A 95 -24.65 11.28 -21.11
#